data_AF-A0A3B9L8M7-F1
#
_entry.id   AF-A0A3B9L8M7-F1
#
_cell.length_a   1.000
_cell.length_b   1.000
_cell.length_c   1.000
_cell.angle_alpha   90.00
_cell.angle_beta   90.00
_cell.angle_gamma   90.00
#
_symmetry.space_group_name_H-M   'P 1'
#
loop_
_entity.id
_entity.type
_entity.pdbx_description
1 polymer ?
#
loop_
_entity_poly.entity_id
_entity_poly.type
_entity_poly.pdbx_seq_one_letter_code
_entity_poly.pdbx_strand_id
1 'polypeptide(L)' 'MIVIRLVAIFFVIAALLLLGMYCYSGEKKYFLWFKKLAKYIFWFLLAAMSLYFLSRFLRG' A
#
# COMPACT_ATOMS: atom_id res chain seq x y z
N MET A 1 -17.83 2.61 -1.98
CA MET A 1 -16.91 3.58 -1.31
C MET A 1 -16.33 3.09 0.01
N ILE A 2 -17.10 2.41 0.87
CA ILE A 2 -16.63 1.95 2.20
C ILE A 2 -15.41 1.02 2.14
N VAL A 3 -15.39 0.06 1.21
CA VAL A 3 -14.30 -0.92 1.09
C VAL A 3 -12.95 -0.26 0.82
N ILE A 4 -12.92 0.76 -0.06
CA ILE A 4 -11.69 1.50 -0.39
C ILE A 4 -11.18 2.27 0.83
N ARG A 5 -12.08 2.90 1.60
CA ARG A 5 -11.70 3.59 2.84
C ARG A 5 -11.19 2.61 3.91
N LEU A 6 -11.79 1.44 4.02
CA LEU A 6 -11.36 0.40 4.96
C LEU A 6 -9.95 -0.08 4.66
N VAL A 7 -9.65 -0.34 3.38
CA VAL A 7 -8.31 -0.76 2.91
C VAL A 7 -7.28 0.33 3.18
N ALA A 8 -7.62 1.60 2.93
CA ALA A 8 -6.73 2.73 3.21
C ALA A 8 -6.39 2.83 4.71
N ILE A 9 -7.39 2.71 5.59
CA ILE A 9 -7.19 2.73 7.05
C ILE A 9 -6.32 1.54 7.50
N PHE A 10 -6.57 0.35 6.96
CA PHE A 10 -5.76 -0.83 7.24
C PHE A 10 -4.29 -0.64 6.85
N PHE A 11 -4.05 -0.01 5.70
CA PHE A 11 -2.70 0.32 5.24
C PHE A 11 -1.99 1.31 6.16
N VAL A 12 -2.69 2.33 6.65
CA VAL A 12 -2.15 3.32 7.58
C VAL A 12 -1.81 2.68 8.93
N ILE A 13 -2.69 1.83 9.46
CA ILE A 13 -2.45 1.10 10.72
C ILE A 13 -1.25 0.16 10.57
N ALA A 14 -1.16 -0.59 9.47
CA ALA A 14 -0.04 -1.48 9.22
C ALA A 14 1.28 -0.72 9.07
N ALA A 15 1.27 0.44 8.40
CA ALA A 15 2.44 1.31 8.27
C ALA A 15 2.91 1.82 9.65
N LEU A 16 1.99 2.30 10.49
CA LEU A 16 2.27 2.76 11.85
C LEU A 16 2.82 1.64 12.75
N LEU A 17 2.25 0.44 12.68
CA LEU A 17 2.73 -0.73 13.42
C LEU A 17 4.16 -1.10 13.01
N LEU A 18 4.45 -1.14 11.72
CA LEU A 18 5.79 -1.44 11.21
C LEU A 18 6.81 -0.36 11.58
N LEU A 19 6.42 0.91 11.56
CA LEU A 19 7.27 2.03 11.99
C LEU A 19 7.53 1.99 13.50
N GLY A 20 6.49 1.71 14.30
CA GLY A 20 6.59 1.55 15.75
C GLY A 20 7.49 0.37 16.13
N MET A 21 7.31 -0.79 15.51
CA MET A 21 8.16 -1.96 15.75
C MET A 21 9.60 -1.73 15.29
N TYR A 22 9.80 -1.01 14.17
CA TYR A 22 11.14 -0.63 13.73
C TYR A 22 11.84 0.30 14.73
N CYS A 23 11.13 1.30 15.25
CA CYS A 23 11.65 2.23 16.24
C CYS A 23 11.94 1.55 17.59
N TYR A 24 11.08 0.61 18.00
CA TYR A 24 11.22 -0.11 19.26
C TYR A 24 12.31 -1.18 19.23
N SER A 25 12.36 -1.98 18.17
CA SER A 25 13.21 -3.17 18.11
C SER A 25 14.54 -2.92 17.39
N GLY A 26 14.68 -1.84 16.62
CA GLY A 26 15.88 -1.52 15.82
C GLY A 26 16.22 -2.54 14.73
N GLU A 27 15.44 -3.62 14.60
CA GLU A 27 15.74 -4.68 13.66
C GLU A 27 15.40 -4.30 12.21
N LYS A 28 16.35 -4.55 11.31
CA LYS A 28 16.20 -4.35 9.87
C LYS A 28 15.07 -5.17 9.24
N LYS A 29 14.57 -6.19 9.94
CA LYS A 29 13.46 -7.04 9.50
C LYS A 29 12.18 -6.22 9.32
N TYR A 30 11.86 -5.33 10.25
CA TYR A 30 10.68 -4.46 10.16
C TYR A 30 10.78 -3.46 8.99
N PHE A 31 11.98 -2.97 8.71
CA PHE A 31 12.24 -2.12 7.55
C PHE A 31 12.04 -2.88 6.21
N LEU A 32 12.45 -4.15 6.15
CA LEU A 32 12.21 -5.03 4.99
C LEU A 32 10.71 -5.27 4.77
N TRP A 33 9.96 -5.51 5.84
CA TRP A 33 8.50 -5.67 5.78
C TRP A 33 7.80 -4.36 5.37
N PHE A 34 8.24 -3.22 5.88
CA PHE A 34 7.76 -1.90 5.47
C PHE A 34 8.02 -1.65 3.98
N LYS A 35 9.21 -2.01 3.48
CA LYS A 35 9.56 -1.89 2.06
C LYS A 35 8.70 -2.80 1.18
N LYS A 36 8.38 -4.02 1.63
CA LYS A 36 7.41 -4.90 0.96
C LYS A 36 6.02 -4.28 0.92
N LEU A 37 5.57 -3.71 2.04
CA LEU A 37 4.25 -3.09 2.15
C LEU A 37 4.12 -1.89 1.21
N ALA A 38 5.15 -1.03 1.15
CA ALA A 38 5.23 0.06 0.18
C ALA A 38 5.23 -0.45 -1.28
N LYS A 39 5.92 -1.56 -1.57
CA LYS A 39 5.91 -2.18 -2.91
C LYS A 39 4.52 -2.67 -3.31
N TYR A 40 3.74 -3.23 -2.38
CA TYR A 40 2.35 -3.61 -2.63
C TYR A 40 1.44 -2.41 -2.89
N ILE A 41 1.58 -1.31 -2.12
CA ILE A 41 0.84 -0.05 -2.38
C ILE A 41 1.15 0.44 -3.79
N PHE A 42 2.43 0.48 -4.15
CA PHE A 42 2.86 0.95 -5.46
C PHE A 42 2.27 0.10 -6.59
N TRP A 43 2.32 -1.24 -6.44
CA TRP A 43 1.69 -2.16 -7.39
C TRP A 43 0.18 -1.97 -7.51
N PHE A 44 -0.50 -1.75 -6.37
CA PHE A 44 -1.93 -1.49 -6.36
C PHE A 44 -2.27 -0.18 -7.09
N LEU A 45 -1.48 0.88 -6.85
CA LEU A 45 -1.65 2.16 -7.53
C LEU A 45 -1.41 2.03 -9.04
N LEU A 46 -0.37 1.28 -9.42
CA LEU A 46 0.00 1.04 -10.81
C LEU A 46 -1.07 0.21 -11.54
N ALA A 47 -1.62 -0.81 -10.88
CA ALA A 47 -2.73 -1.59 -11.40
C ALA A 47 -4.00 -0.75 -11.56
N ALA A 48 -4.33 0.10 -10.59
CA ALA A 48 -5.47 1.02 -10.68
C ALA A 48 -5.29 2.02 -11.84
N MET A 49 -4.08 2.54 -12.03
CA MET A 49 -3.74 3.46 -13.13
C MET A 49 -3.80 2.77 -14.49
N SER A 50 -3.34 1.52 -14.57
CA SER A 50 -3.44 0.69 -15.78
C SER A 50 -4.90 0.40 -16.14
N LEU A 51 -5.73 -0.02 -15.17
CA LEU A 51 -7.17 -0.22 -15.36
C LEU A 51 -7.89 1.07 -15.79
N TYR A 52 -7.47 2.22 -15.27
CA TYR A 52 -8.01 3.52 -15.68
C TYR A 52 -7.64 3.85 -17.13
N PHE A 53 -6.39 3.61 -17.53
CA PHE A 53 -5.95 3.76 -18.91
C PHE A 53 -6.68 2.80 -19.86
N LEU A 54 -6.85 1.54 -19.46
CA LEU A 54 -7.58 0.53 -20.23
C LEU A 54 -9.05 0.93 -20.40
N SER A 55 -9.69 1.39 -19.32
CA SER A 55 -11.06 1.93 -19.37
C SER A 55 -11.17 3.16 -20.25
N ARG A 56 -10.14 4.02 -20.29
CA ARG A 56 -10.10 5.17 -21.19
C ARG A 56 -10.01 4.73 -22.66
N PHE A 57 -9.19 3.73 -22.96
CA PHE A 57 -9.03 3.18 -24.30
C PHE A 57 -10.25 2.39 -24.79
N LEU A 58 -10.98 1.72 -23.89
CA LEU A 58 -12.21 0.99 -24.23
C LEU A 58 -13.44 1.89 -24.39
N ARG A 59 -13.37 3.14 -23.93
CA ARG A 59 -14.49 4.10 -23.95
C ARG A 59 -14.28 5.26 -24.92
N GLY A 60 -13.09 5.39 -25.50
CA GLY A 60 -12.78 6.31 -26.60
C GLY A 60 -12.73 5.53 -27.90
#